data_AF-A0A8B9RC67-F1
#
_entry.id   AF-A0A8B9RC67-F1
#
_cell.length_a   1.000
_cell.length_b   1.000
_cell.length_c   1.000
_cell.angle_alpha   90.00
_cell.angle_beta   90.00
_cell.angle_gamma   90.00
#
_symmetry.space_group_name_H-M   'P 1'
#
loop_
_entity.id
_entity.type
_entity.pdbx_description
1 polymer ?
#
loop_
_entity_poly.entity_id
_entity_poly.type
_entity_poly.pdbx_seq_one_letter_code
_entity_poly.pdbx_strand_id
1 'polypeptide(L)' 'MLGCGQGRHVVLDEPLSVGVAVQKMKTHLGLPHLRLALGEQKTLGKKIIYFIIYRTL' A
#
# COMPACT_ATOMS: atom_id res chain seq x y z
N MET A 1 24.42 1.63 15.14
CA MET A 1 23.68 1.09 13.98
C MET A 1 22.21 1.43 14.16
N LEU A 2 21.79 2.62 13.73
CA LEU A 2 20.38 3.05 13.82
C LEU A 2 19.89 3.26 12.38
N GLY A 3 18.91 2.46 11.95
CA GLY A 3 18.15 2.74 10.73
C GLY A 3 18.34 1.83 9.51
N CYS A 4 18.97 0.65 9.65
CA CYS A 4 18.99 -0.34 8.57
C CYS A 4 17.94 -1.43 8.83
N GLY A 5 17.00 -1.59 7.90
CA GLY A 5 15.94 -2.60 7.91
C GLY A 5 15.21 -2.61 6.58
N GLN A 6 14.65 -3.76 6.20
CA GLN A 6 13.86 -3.90 4.98
C GLN A 6 12.49 -3.23 5.16
N GLY A 7 12.02 -2.57 4.10
CA GLY A 7 10.75 -1.86 4.08
C GLY A 7 10.83 -0.42 4.57
N ARG A 8 9.76 0.33 4.29
CA ARG A 8 9.54 1.69 4.76
C ARG A 8 8.09 1.83 5.19
N HIS A 9 7.88 2.40 6.38
CA HIS A 9 6.56 2.81 6.82
C HIS A 9 6.41 4.30 6.51
N VAL A 10 5.48 4.63 5.63
CA VAL A 10 5.25 6.00 5.16
C VAL A 10 3.80 6.36 5.40
N VAL A 11 3.58 7.59 5.86
CA VAL A 11 2.27 8.19 6.09
C VAL A 11 1.98 9.13 4.94
N LEU A 12 0.78 9.05 4.38
CA LEU A 12 0.35 9.99 3.34
C LEU A 12 -0.20 11.26 3.99
N ASP A 13 0.05 12.41 3.36
CA ASP A 13 -0.48 13.71 3.81
C ASP A 13 -2.01 13.72 3.82
N GLU A 14 -2.63 13.05 2.84
CA GLU A 14 -4.07 12.90 2.74
C GLU A 14 -4.50 11.42 2.75
N PRO A 15 -5.54 11.06 3.51
CA PRO A 15 -6.08 9.71 3.52
C PRO A 15 -6.78 9.41 2.20
N LEU A 16 -6.48 8.26 1.61
CA LEU A 16 -7.08 7.81 0.36
C LEU A 16 -7.78 6.46 0.53
N SER A 17 -8.72 6.14 -0.36
CA SER A 17 -9.37 4.82 -0.32
C SER A 17 -8.40 3.74 -0.81
N VAL A 18 -8.60 2.50 -0.34
CA VAL A 18 -7.80 1.35 -0.78
C VAL A 18 -7.78 1.24 -2.32
N GLY A 19 -8.94 1.42 -2.95
CA GLY A 19 -9.07 1.36 -4.41
C GLY A 19 -8.20 2.39 -5.12
N VAL A 20 -8.23 3.65 -4.66
CA VAL A 20 -7.38 4.72 -5.20
C VAL A 20 -5.90 4.41 -4.97
N ALA A 21 -5.55 3.88 -3.80
CA ALA A 21 -4.18 3.48 -3.48
C ALA A 21 -3.64 2.44 -4.46
N VAL A 22 -4.44 1.40 -4.71
CA VAL A 22 -4.10 0.30 -5.61
C VAL A 22 -3.89 0.80 -7.03
N GLN A 23 -4.77 1.67 -7.53
CA GLN A 23 -4.63 2.22 -8.88
C GLN A 23 -3.37 3.09 -9.01
N LYS A 24 -3.14 4.00 -8.05
CA LYS A 24 -1.93 4.83 -8.02
C LYS A 24 -0.67 3.96 -7.98
N MET A 25 -0.66 2.89 -7.20
CA MET A 25 0.47 1.97 -7.10
C MET A 25 0.73 1.21 -8.40
N LYS A 26 -0.32 0.70 -9.06
CA LYS A 26 -0.19 0.04 -10.37
C LYS A 26 0.44 0.96 -11.40
N THR A 27 -0.04 2.20 -11.50
CA THR A 27 0.51 3.20 -12.43
C THR A 27 1.95 3.57 -12.06
N HIS A 28 2.23 3.82 -10.78
CA HIS A 28 3.56 4.24 -10.32
C HIS A 28 4.63 3.18 -10.54
N LEU A 29 4.29 1.89 -10.35
CA LEU A 29 5.21 0.77 -10.53
C LEU A 29 5.15 0.14 -11.93
N GLY A 30 4.23 0.57 -12.80
CA GLY A 30 4.02 -0.03 -14.13
C GLY A 30 3.50 -1.47 -14.09
N LEU A 31 2.74 -1.85 -13.05
CA LEU A 31 2.26 -3.22 -12.87
C LEU A 31 0.86 -3.43 -13.49
N PRO A 32 0.66 -4.44 -14.35
CA PRO A 32 -0.65 -4.74 -14.92
C PRO A 32 -1.63 -5.26 -13.84
N HIS A 33 -1.12 -6.07 -12.90
CA HIS A 33 -1.89 -6.68 -11.83
C HIS A 33 -1.18 -6.49 -10.49
N LEU A 34 -1.95 -6.24 -9.43
CA LEU A 34 -1.48 -6.10 -8.06
C LEU A 34 -2.32 -7.00 -7.17
N ARG A 35 -1.66 -7.88 -6.39
CA ARG A 35 -2.35 -8.72 -5.42
C ARG A 35 -2.56 -7.93 -4.13
N LEU A 36 -3.81 -7.82 -3.71
CA LEU A 36 -4.19 -7.12 -2.48
C LEU A 36 -4.64 -8.15 -1.45
N ALA A 37 -3.97 -8.19 -0.30
CA ALA A 37 -4.38 -8.97 0.86
C ALA A 37 -5.07 -8.02 1.85
N LEU A 38 -6.40 -8.14 1.95
CA LEU A 38 -7.21 -7.36 2.89
C LEU A 38 -7.51 -8.21 4.13
N GLY A 39 -7.54 -7.57 5.30
CA GLY A 39 -8.05 -8.20 6.51
C GLY A 39 -9.54 -8.52 6.40
N GLU A 40 -10.03 -9.38 7.28
CA GLU A 40 -11.43 -9.80 7.31
C GLU A 40 -12.38 -8.58 7.33
N GLN A 41 -13.42 -8.61 6.50
CA GLN A 41 -14.42 -7.55 6.33
C GLN A 41 -13.88 -6.17 5.87
N LYS A 42 -12.63 -6.06 5.40
CA LYS A 42 -12.12 -4.83 4.77
C LYS A 42 -12.51 -4.79 3.28
N THR A 43 -12.97 -3.62 2.82
CA THR A 43 -13.39 -3.40 1.44
C THR A 43 -12.65 -2.23 0.80
N LEU A 44 -12.69 -2.15 -0.53
CA LEU A 44 -11.96 -1.14 -1.30
C LEU A 44 -12.32 0.32 -0.97
N GLY A 45 -13.52 0.55 -0.43
CA GLY A 45 -14.03 1.86 -0.06
C GLY A 45 -13.52 2.39 1.29
N LYS A 46 -12.80 1.59 2.09
CA LYS A 46 -12.22 2.06 3.36
C LYS A 46 -11.04 3.00 3.09
N LYS A 47 -10.94 4.08 3.88
CA LYS A 47 -9.77 4.97 3.88
C LYS A 47 -8.59 4.28 4.55
N ILE A 48 -7.43 4.35 3.92
CA ILE A 48 -6.15 3.89 4.47
C ILE A 48 -5.22 5.10 4.59
N ILE A 49 -4.50 5.15 5.71
CA ILE A 49 -3.50 6.19 6.02
C ILE A 49 -2.07 5.63 5.87
N TYR A 50 -1.91 4.31 6.06
CA TYR A 50 -0.61 3.62 6.07
C TYR A 50 -0.52 2.55 4.99
N PHE A 51 0.55 2.59 4.20
CA PHE A 51 0.90 1.54 3.25
C PHE A 51 2.13 0.77 3.73
N ILE A 52 2.04 -0.56 3.77
CA ILE A 52 3.19 -1.43 4.02
C ILE A 52 3.40 -2.25 2.75
N ILE A 53 4.50 -2.00 2.06
CA ILE A 53 4.90 -2.77 0.88
C ILE A 53 5.85 -3.87 1.35
N TYR A 54 5.37 -5.11 1.34
CA TYR A 54 6.24 -6.27 1.47
C TYR A 54 6.81 -6.60 0.08
N ARG A 55 8.13 -6.48 -0.09
CA ARG A 55 8.81 -7.06 -1.25
C ARG A 55 8.98 -8.54 -0.98
N THR A 56 8.20 -9.37 -1.66
CA THR A 56 8.47 -10.82 -1.71
C THR A 56 9.71 -11.03 -2.59
N LEU A 57 10.77 -11.58 -1.99
CA LEU A 57 11.89 -12.19 -2.72
C LEU A 57 11.56 -13.67 -2.95
#